data_AF-A0A2V9VD29-F1
#
_entry.id   AF-A0A2V9VD29-F1
#
_cell.length_a   1.000
_cell.length_b   1.000
_cell.length_c   1.000
_cell.angle_alpha   90.00
_cell.angle_beta   90.00
_cell.angle_gamma   90.00
#
_symmetry.space_group_name_H-M   'P 1'
#
loop_
_entity.id
_entity.type
_entity.pdbx_description
1 polymer ?
#
loop_
_entity_poly.entity_id
_entity_poly.type
_entity_poly.pdbx_seq_one_letter_code
_entity_poly.pdbx_strand_id
1 'polypeptide(L)' 'MSAASDYHLLTDGTNLYLETSARQMVDILKNARQPMLAICLSDAVRQVRADIRNGRKCSASDSSVGRTSGRERTAS' A
#
# COMPACT_ATOMS: atom_id res chain seq x y z
N MET A 1 -20.79 14.93 -10.11
CA MET A 1 -19.33 14.75 -10.11
C MET A 1 -19.04 13.35 -10.63
N SER A 2 -18.28 13.23 -11.72
CA SER A 2 -17.89 11.90 -12.21
C SER A 2 -16.86 11.34 -11.23
N ALA A 3 -17.25 10.31 -10.48
CA ALA A 3 -16.35 9.54 -9.62
C ALA A 3 -15.46 8.67 -10.52
N ALA A 4 -14.60 9.31 -11.31
CA ALA A 4 -13.58 8.61 -12.08
C ALA A 4 -12.60 8.02 -11.06
N SER A 5 -12.79 6.74 -10.73
CA SER A 5 -11.84 6.01 -9.90
C SER A 5 -10.59 5.78 -10.75
N ASP A 6 -9.41 6.16 -10.24
CA ASP A 6 -8.13 5.97 -10.91
C ASP A 6 -7.69 4.50 -10.93
N TYR A 7 -8.24 3.70 -10.02
CA TYR A 7 -7.94 2.28 -9.90
C TYR A 7 -9.21 1.46 -9.78
N HIS A 8 -9.31 0.41 -10.60
CA HIS A 8 -10.37 -0.56 -10.56
C HIS A 8 -9.79 -1.97 -10.53
N LEU A 9 -10.34 -2.81 -9.66
CA LEU A 9 -10.00 -4.22 -9.57
C LEU A 9 -11.10 -5.03 -10.23
N LEU A 10 -10.72 -5.91 -11.14
CA LEU A 10 -11.61 -6.84 -11.80
C LEU A 10 -11.19 -8.27 -11.47
N THR A 11 -12.17 -9.12 -11.14
CA THR A 11 -11.90 -10.53 -10.88
C THR A 11 -13.03 -11.42 -11.37
N ASP A 12 -12.65 -12.63 -11.80
CA ASP A 12 -13.53 -13.75 -12.15
C ASP A 12 -13.50 -14.88 -11.09
N GLY A 13 -12.83 -14.63 -9.95
CA GLY A 13 -12.60 -15.63 -8.90
C GLY A 13 -11.33 -16.49 -9.07
N THR A 14 -10.71 -16.48 -10.26
CA THR A 14 -9.45 -17.19 -10.54
C THR A 14 -8.31 -16.22 -10.84
N ASN A 15 -8.61 -15.15 -11.57
CA ASN A 15 -7.69 -14.13 -12.05
C ASN A 15 -8.05 -12.78 -11.43
N LEU A 16 -7.03 -11.96 -11.25
CA LEU A 16 -7.13 -10.62 -10.68
C LEU A 16 -6.48 -9.62 -11.64
N TYR A 17 -7.23 -8.59 -12.04
CA TYR A 17 -6.78 -7.57 -12.98
C TYR A 17 -6.91 -6.19 -12.33
N LEU A 18 -5.83 -5.41 -12.32
CA LEU A 18 -5.85 -4.03 -11.84
C LEU A 18 -5.77 -3.08 -13.03
N GLU A 19 -6.80 -2.27 -13.21
CA GLU A 19 -6.96 -1.39 -14.35
C GLU A 19 -7.02 0.07 -13.94
N THR A 20 -6.38 0.92 -14.76
CA THR A 20 -6.38 2.39 -14.58
C THR A 20 -7.26 3.10 -15.62
N SER A 21 -7.78 2.36 -16.61
CA SER A 21 -8.64 2.88 -17.67
C SER A 21 -10.04 2.26 -17.61
N ALA A 22 -11.06 3.11 -17.43
CA ALA A 22 -12.46 2.68 -17.45
C ALA A 22 -12.89 2.07 -18.80
N ARG A 23 -12.28 2.50 -19.92
CA ARG A 23 -12.60 1.94 -21.25
C ARG A 23 -12.13 0.49 -21.38
N GLN A 24 -10.94 0.21 -20.87
CA GLN A 24 -10.37 -1.15 -20.88
C GLN A 24 -11.21 -2.10 -20.00
N MET A 25 -11.66 -1.62 -18.84
CA MET A 25 -12.61 -2.34 -18.00
C MET A 25 -13.89 -2.75 -18.74
N VAL A 26 -14.49 -1.80 -19.48
CA VAL A 26 -15.72 -2.06 -20.25
C VAL A 26 -15.47 -3.09 -21.34
N ASP A 27 -14.33 -3.03 -22.04
CA ASP A 27 -14.00 -4.03 -23.06
C ASP A 27 -13.81 -5.42 -22.47
N ILE A 28 -13.13 -5.54 -21.32
CA ILE A 28 -12.97 -6.85 -20.66
C ILE A 28 -14.35 -7.39 -20.22
N LEU A 29 -15.17 -6.54 -19.58
CA LEU A 29 -16.52 -6.91 -19.13
C LEU A 29 -17.45 -7.32 -20.28
N LYS A 30 -17.38 -6.63 -21.42
CA LYS A 30 -18.20 -6.97 -22.60
C LYS A 30 -17.83 -8.31 -23.21
N ASN A 31 -16.55 -8.67 -23.18
CA ASN A 31 -16.06 -9.91 -23.77
C ASN A 31 -16.06 -11.10 -22.80
N ALA A 32 -16.33 -10.85 -21.52
CA ALA A 32 -16.35 -11.91 -20.52
C ALA A 32 -17.56 -12.82 -20.69
N ARG A 33 -17.30 -14.12 -20.79
CA ARG A 33 -18.32 -15.17 -20.89
C ARG A 33 -18.73 -15.74 -19.52
N GLN A 34 -18.13 -15.22 -18.45
CA GLN A 34 -18.36 -15.61 -17.07
C GLN A 34 -18.63 -14.37 -16.22
N PRO A 35 -19.34 -14.50 -15.09
CA PRO A 35 -19.57 -13.39 -14.17
C PRO A 35 -18.24 -12.82 -13.68
N MET A 36 -18.12 -11.49 -13.69
CA MET A 36 -16.96 -10.80 -13.13
C MET A 36 -17.41 -9.70 -12.17
N LEU A 37 -16.61 -9.44 -11.14
CA LEU A 37 -16.83 -8.40 -10.15
C LEU A 37 -15.82 -7.28 -10.31
N ALA A 38 -16.31 -6.04 -10.40
CA ALA A 38 -15.51 -4.83 -10.50
C ALA A 38 -15.61 -4.00 -9.21
N ILE A 39 -14.47 -3.60 -8.64
CA ILE A 39 -14.40 -2.80 -7.40
C ILE A 39 -13.52 -1.57 -7.62
N CYS A 40 -14.01 -0.38 -7.27
CA CYS A 40 -13.22 0.86 -7.26
C CYS A 40 -12.30 0.89 -6.03
N LEU A 41 -11.00 1.08 -6.24
CA LEU A 41 -10.00 1.04 -5.16
C LEU A 41 -9.36 2.39 -4.85
N SER A 42 -9.74 3.48 -5.52
CA SER A 42 -9.03 4.76 -5.42
C SER A 42 -8.79 5.25 -4.00
N ASP A 43 -9.81 5.20 -3.15
CA ASP A 43 -9.71 5.63 -1.75
C ASP A 43 -8.84 4.69 -0.92
N ALA A 44 -9.00 3.37 -1.10
CA ALA A 44 -8.18 2.38 -0.42
C ALA A 44 -6.70 2.54 -0.76
N VAL A 45 -6.36 2.74 -2.04
CA VAL A 45 -4.97 2.96 -2.45
C VAL A 45 -4.46 4.31 -1.95
N ARG A 46 -5.29 5.35 -1.92
CA ARG A 46 -4.92 6.65 -1.32
C ARG A 46 -4.57 6.51 0.16
N GLN A 47 -5.35 5.73 0.91
CA GLN A 47 -5.10 5.45 2.33
C GLN A 47 -3.79 4.68 2.54
N VAL A 48 -3.59 3.57 1.83
CA VAL A 48 -2.34 2.78 1.91
C VAL A 48 -1.11 3.64 1.60
N ARG A 49 -1.19 4.51 0.59
CA ARG A 49 -0.10 5.45 0.26
C ARG A 49 0.15 6.47 1.36
N ALA A 50 -0.87 6.92 2.08
CA ALA A 50 -0.69 7.80 3.24
C ALA A 50 0.02 7.04 4.37
N ASP A 51 -0.41 5.81 4.67
CA ASP A 51 0.17 5.00 5.74
C ASP A 51 1.64 4.66 5.47
N ILE A 52 1.99 4.28 4.23
CA ILE A 52 3.39 4.03 3.84
C ILE A 52 4.26 5.28 4.00
N ARG A 53 3.74 6.45 3.59
CA ARG A 53 4.46 7.73 3.74
C ARG A 53 4.66 8.10 5.21
N ASN A 54 3.66 7.84 6.04
CA ASN A 54 3.68 8.19 7.46
C ASN A 54 4.52 7.19 8.28
N GLY A 55 4.51 5.90 7.93
CA GLY A 55 5.31 4.85 8.57
C GLY A 55 6.82 5.03 8.36
N ARG A 56 7.24 5.67 7.26
CA ARG A 56 8.66 6.01 7.00
C ARG A 56 9.22 7.07 7.95
N LYS A 57 8.37 7.79 8.70
CA LYS A 57 8.80 8.86 9.62
C LYS A 57 9.19 8.36 11.02
N CYS A 58 8.96 7.08 11.34
CA CYS A 58 9.24 6.51 12.66
C CYS A 58 10.58 5.76 12.76
N SER A 59 11.45 5.81 11.75
CA SER A 59 12.80 5.20 11.82
C SER A 59 13.94 6.23 11.74
N ALA A 60 13.66 7.48 12.11
CA ALA A 60 14.70 8.48 12.28
C ALA A 60 15.38 8.29 13.65
N SER A 61 16.48 7.53 13.61
CA SER A 61 17.70 7.72 14.40
C SER A 61 17.56 7.78 15.93
N ASP A 62 17.73 6.63 16.59
CA ASP A 62 18.52 6.62 17.82
C ASP A 62 19.98 6.40 17.43
N SER A 63 20.65 7.49 17.07
CA SER A 63 22.09 7.49 16.79
C SER A 63 22.73 8.69 17.48
N SER A 64 22.95 8.58 18.78
CA SER A 64 24.00 9.28 19.52
C SER A 64 24.06 8.72 20.95
N VAL A 65 25.17 8.33 21.57
CA VAL A 65 26.60 8.39 21.27
C VAL A 65 27.23 7.47 22.34
N GLY A 66 28.10 6.55 21.96
CA GLY A 66 28.91 5.81 22.94
C GLY A 66 29.95 6.72 23.61
N ARG A 67 30.42 6.36 24.82
CA ARG A 67 31.85 6.38 25.23
C ARG A 67 32.06 6.04 26.73
N THR A 68 32.63 4.85 26.91
CA THR A 68 33.60 4.36 27.92
C THR A 68 34.14 5.31 29.02
N SER A 69 34.14 4.85 30.29
CA SER A 69 35.27 4.84 31.26
C SER A 69 34.73 4.36 32.62
N GLY A 70 35.09 3.21 33.20
CA GLY A 70 36.42 2.81 33.64
C GLY A 70 36.72 3.35 35.06
N ARG A 71 36.44 2.59 36.13
CA ARG A 71 37.16 2.65 37.42
C ARG A 71 36.78 1.50 38.36
N GLU A 72 37.76 0.65 38.64
CA GLU A 72 37.79 -0.39 39.68
C GLU A 72 37.71 0.20 41.10
N ARG A 73 37.25 -0.59 42.09
CA ARG A 73 37.97 -0.85 43.37
C ARG A 73 37.24 -1.84 44.31
N THR A 74 37.84 -3.02 44.42
CA THR A 74 38.18 -3.80 45.64
C THR A 74 37.26 -3.80 46.87
N ALA A 75 36.81 -5.02 47.19
CA ALA A 75 36.79 -5.69 48.50
C ALA A 75 36.73 -4.86 49.81
N SER A 76 35.74 -5.20 50.65
CA SER A 76 35.96 -5.61 52.05
C SER A 76 34.73 -6.33 52.59
#